data_AF-A0A1G0LQD8-F1
#
_entry.id   AF-A0A1G0LQD8-F1
#
_cell.length_a   1.000
_cell.length_b   1.000
_cell.length_c   1.000
_cell.angle_alpha   90.00
_cell.angle_beta   90.00
_cell.angle_gamma   90.00
#
_symmetry.space_group_name_H-M   'P 1'
#
loop_
_entity.id
_entity.type
_entity.pdbx_description
1 polymer ?
#
loop_
_entity_poly.entity_id
_entity_poly.type
_entity_poly.pdbx_seq_one_letter_code
_entity_poly.pdbx_strand_id
1 'polypeptide(L)'
;MASLIARHTDPHGRLCCATCGGTDTFLQSAQAPGNGTRHETWIKGIIPIDTKFADAACVPFVFLVADAEGGDVTGIAFKYYRNAPSNGGRAKAKRSHGGPVLAQSQLLSLVARLVSAGVVSNRDWRDLLRTSNQRPA
;
A
#
# COMPACT_ATOMS: atom_id res chain seq x y z
N MET A 1 13.00 -5.26 5.90
CA MET A 1 11.85 -4.48 5.38
C MET A 1 10.57 -4.78 6.15
N ALA A 2 10.14 -6.05 6.25
CA ALA A 2 9.00 -6.45 7.09
C ALA A 2 9.14 -5.95 8.54
N SER A 3 10.35 -6.02 9.10
CA SER A 3 10.66 -5.49 10.43
C SER A 3 10.60 -3.96 10.54
N LEU A 4 10.84 -3.21 9.46
CA LEU A 4 10.80 -1.75 9.48
C LEU A 4 9.35 -1.25 9.42
N ILE A 5 8.55 -1.80 8.50
CA ILE A 5 7.12 -1.49 8.38
C ILE A 5 6.43 -1.85 9.70
N ALA A 6 6.59 -3.09 10.19
CA ALA A 6 5.96 -3.54 11.42
C ALA A 6 6.34 -2.70 12.67
N ARG A 7 7.52 -2.08 12.69
CA ARG A 7 7.96 -1.21 13.79
C ARG A 7 7.41 0.22 13.73
N HIS A 8 6.98 0.68 12.56
CA HIS A 8 6.54 2.05 12.33
C HIS A 8 5.12 2.12 11.79
N THR A 9 4.36 1.04 11.97
CA THR A 9 2.93 1.01 11.68
C THR A 9 2.18 0.47 12.88
N ASP A 10 1.08 1.11 13.24
CA ASP A 10 0.15 0.60 14.23
C ASP A 10 -0.66 -0.60 13.68
N PRO A 11 -1.52 -1.25 14.49
CA PRO A 11 -2.37 -2.34 14.02
C PRO A 11 -3.35 -1.96 12.89
N HIS A 12 -3.64 -0.67 12.71
CA HIS A 12 -4.47 -0.15 11.62
C HIS A 12 -3.63 0.23 10.38
N GLY A 13 -2.32 -0.01 10.41
CA GLY A 13 -1.41 0.33 9.33
C GLY A 13 -1.08 1.83 9.26
N ARG A 14 -1.44 2.65 10.24
CA ARG A 14 -1.07 4.06 10.30
C ARG A 14 0.40 4.20 10.66
N LEU A 15 1.08 5.16 10.05
CA LEU A 15 2.48 5.42 10.37
C LEU A 15 2.60 5.94 11.79
N CYS A 16 3.54 5.35 12.55
CA CYS A 16 3.80 5.72 13.93
C CYS A 16 5.30 5.76 14.22
N CYS A 17 5.68 6.61 15.17
CA CYS A 17 7.04 6.66 15.69
C CYS A 17 7.33 5.41 16.52
N ALA A 18 8.38 4.66 16.17
CA ALA A 18 8.78 3.46 16.90
C ALA A 18 9.21 3.74 18.36
N THR A 19 9.55 4.99 18.69
CA THR A 19 10.05 5.38 20.02
C THR A 19 8.93 5.91 20.92
N CYS A 20 8.07 6.80 20.43
CA CYS A 20 7.04 7.46 21.23
C CYS A 20 5.61 7.02 20.91
N GLY A 21 5.40 6.22 19.86
CA GLY A 21 4.07 5.75 19.42
C GLY A 21 3.19 6.81 18.77
N GLY A 22 3.62 8.07 18.70
CA GLY A 22 2.88 9.14 18.02
C GLY A 22 2.64 8.82 16.54
N THR A 23 1.43 9.05 16.06
CA THR A 23 1.06 8.87 14.65
C THR A 23 1.44 10.10 13.85
N ASP A 24 1.96 9.90 12.64
CA ASP A 24 2.40 10.99 11.76
C ASP A 24 1.95 10.74 10.31
N THR A 25 1.94 11.80 9.50
CA THR A 25 1.62 11.74 8.07
C THR A 25 2.75 12.37 7.26
N PHE A 26 3.06 11.79 6.10
CA PHE A 26 4.20 12.23 5.30
C PHE A 26 3.74 12.79 3.97
N LEU A 27 4.17 14.01 3.65
CA LEU A 27 3.95 14.58 2.33
C LEU A 27 4.87 13.94 1.29
N GLN A 28 4.30 13.19 0.35
CA GLN A 28 4.98 12.79 -0.87
C GLN A 28 4.69 13.82 -1.96
N SER A 29 5.72 14.53 -2.41
CA SER A 29 5.64 15.39 -3.57
C SER A 29 6.41 14.78 -4.75
N ALA A 30 5.73 14.56 -5.87
CA ALA A 30 6.35 14.09 -7.10
C ALA A 30 6.04 15.06 -8.25
N GLN A 31 7.04 15.38 -9.06
CA GLN A 31 6.84 16.17 -10.27
C GLN A 31 6.38 15.25 -11.39
N ALA A 32 5.25 15.54 -12.02
CA ALA A 32 4.77 14.78 -13.17
C ALA A 32 5.75 14.97 -14.36
N PRO A 33 6.14 13.89 -15.06
CA PRO A 33 6.96 14.01 -16.26
C PRO A 33 6.21 14.77 -17.35
N GLY A 34 6.76 15.89 -17.82
CA GLY A 34 6.32 16.57 -19.05
C GLY A 34 5.60 17.93 -18.88
N ASN A 35 4.89 18.17 -17.78
CA ASN A 35 4.17 19.44 -17.57
C ASN A 35 4.67 20.23 -16.34
N GLY A 36 5.60 19.67 -15.57
CA GLY A 36 6.14 20.31 -14.37
C GLY A 36 5.17 20.43 -13.20
N THR A 37 3.93 19.94 -13.34
CA THR A 37 2.92 19.96 -12.29
C THR A 37 3.35 19.07 -11.13
N ARG A 38 3.36 19.63 -9.93
CA ARG A 38 3.68 18.92 -8.70
C ARG A 38 2.42 18.24 -8.19
N HIS A 39 2.45 16.93 -8.05
CA HIS A 39 1.43 16.18 -7.34
C HIS A 39 1.88 16.00 -5.90
N GLU A 40 1.04 16.46 -4.99
CA GLU A 40 1.20 16.31 -3.55
C GLU A 40 0.22 15.25 -3.07
N THR A 41 0.71 14.32 -2.27
CA THR A 41 -0.09 13.22 -1.73
C THR A 41 0.38 12.94 -0.32
N TRP A 42 -0.55 12.92 0.62
CA TRP A 42 -0.25 12.66 2.03
C TRP A 42 -0.31 11.16 2.28
N ILE A 43 0.81 10.59 2.72
CA ILE A 43 0.91 9.19 3.14
C ILE A 43 0.52 9.10 4.61
N LYS A 44 -0.58 8.38 4.87
CA LYS A 44 -1.14 8.18 6.22
C LYS A 44 -0.70 6.85 6.84
N GLY A 45 -0.30 5.89 6.01
CA GLY A 45 -0.12 4.51 6.45
C GLY A 45 0.49 3.60 5.41
N ILE A 46 0.88 2.41 5.85
CA ILE A 46 1.42 1.33 5.02
C ILE A 46 0.75 0.02 5.44
N ILE A 47 0.21 -0.72 4.47
CA ILE A 47 -0.26 -2.10 4.66
C ILE A 47 0.61 -3.02 3.81
N PRO A 48 1.38 -3.94 4.41
CA PRO A 48 2.16 -4.91 3.65
C PRO A 48 1.23 -5.92 2.94
N ILE A 49 1.65 -6.39 1.76
CA ILE A 49 0.93 -7.44 1.04
C ILE A 49 1.65 -8.76 1.28
N ASP A 50 0.93 -9.77 1.77
CA ASP A 50 1.53 -11.07 2.06
C ASP A 50 1.85 -11.80 0.76
N THR A 51 3.13 -11.84 0.38
CA THR A 51 3.59 -12.61 -0.78
C THR A 51 4.07 -13.99 -0.41
N LYS A 52 3.51 -15.04 -1.04
CA LYS A 52 4.06 -16.41 -0.97
C LYS A 52 5.38 -16.52 -1.72
N PHE A 53 5.53 -15.74 -2.80
CA PHE A 53 6.78 -15.56 -3.52
C PHE A 53 7.61 -14.47 -2.84
N ALA A 54 8.04 -14.75 -1.62
CA ALA A 54 9.09 -13.97 -0.97
C ALA A 54 10.44 -14.32 -1.62
N ASP A 55 10.55 -14.21 -2.95
CA ASP A 55 11.85 -13.95 -3.53
C ASP A 55 12.26 -12.61 -2.90
N ALA A 56 13.28 -12.64 -2.03
CA ALA A 56 13.73 -11.50 -1.24
C ALA A 56 13.94 -10.23 -2.10
N ALA A 57 14.04 -10.40 -3.42
CA ALA A 57 14.09 -9.36 -4.41
C ALA A 57 12.85 -8.45 -4.52
N CYS A 58 11.64 -8.80 -4.09
CA CYS A 58 10.46 -7.93 -4.25
C CYS A 58 9.51 -7.95 -3.05
N VAL A 59 9.31 -6.81 -2.39
CA VAL A 59 8.40 -6.67 -1.24
C VAL A 59 7.29 -5.67 -1.58
N PRO A 60 6.08 -6.13 -1.92
CA PRO A 60 4.97 -5.24 -2.24
C PRO A 60 4.20 -4.79 -0.99
N PHE A 61 3.68 -3.57 -1.06
CA PHE A 61 2.90 -2.94 -0.01
C PHE A 61 1.96 -1.89 -0.61
N VAL A 62 0.99 -1.45 0.18
CA VAL A 62 0.05 -0.40 -0.17
C VAL A 62 0.29 0.81 0.73
N PHE A 63 0.47 1.98 0.12
CA PHE A 63 0.34 3.24 0.86
C PHE A 63 -1.12 3.61 1.00
N LEU A 64 -1.51 3.98 2.22
CA LEU A 64 -2.77 4.66 2.48
C LEU A 64 -2.54 6.15 2.22
N VAL A 65 -3.29 6.74 1.29
CA VAL A 65 -3.06 8.09 0.81
C VAL A 65 -4.27 9.00 1.02
N ALA A 66 -4.01 10.31 1.11
CA ALA A 66 -5.02 11.34 1.15
C ALA A 66 -4.60 12.58 0.37
N ASP A 67 -5.59 13.39 0.00
CA ASP A 67 -5.39 14.67 -0.69
C ASP A 67 -5.02 15.81 0.28
N ALA A 68 -5.16 15.59 1.60
CA ALA A 68 -4.83 16.57 2.64
C ALA A 68 -4.10 15.94 3.86
N GLU A 69 -3.34 16.77 4.57
CA GLU A 69 -2.59 16.40 5.79
C GLU A 69 -3.51 15.95 6.91
N GLY A 70 -4.62 16.68 7.11
CA GLY A 70 -5.72 16.27 7.98
C GLY A 70 -6.70 15.35 7.27
N GLY A 71 -7.57 14.70 8.05
CA GLY A 71 -8.68 13.90 7.51
C GLY A 71 -8.34 12.47 7.14
N ASP A 72 -9.34 11.81 6.55
CA ASP A 72 -9.36 10.37 6.29
C ASP A 72 -8.54 9.96 5.06
N VAL A 73 -8.28 8.66 4.96
CA VAL A 73 -7.66 8.05 3.78
C VAL A 73 -8.64 8.13 2.61
N THR A 74 -8.26 8.81 1.53
CA THR A 74 -9.09 8.96 0.31
C THR A 74 -8.68 7.99 -0.80
N GLY A 75 -7.55 7.31 -0.67
CA GLY A 75 -7.10 6.35 -1.67
C GLY A 75 -6.02 5.39 -1.21
N ILE A 76 -5.60 4.54 -2.14
CA ILE A 76 -4.49 3.60 -1.96
C ILE A 76 -3.53 3.64 -3.15
N ALA A 77 -2.23 3.50 -2.87
CA ALA A 77 -1.21 3.41 -3.91
C ALA A 77 -0.38 2.12 -3.75
N PHE A 78 -0.43 1.26 -4.76
CA PHE A 78 0.40 0.05 -4.81
C PHE A 78 1.86 0.42 -5.09
N LYS A 79 2.75 -0.07 -4.23
CA LYS A 79 4.19 0.09 -4.37
C LYS A 79 4.88 -1.23 -4.10
N TYR A 80 6.12 -1.32 -4.55
CA TYR A 80 6.98 -2.43 -4.21
C TYR A 80 8.42 -1.95 -4.12
N TYR A 81 9.17 -2.53 -3.20
CA TYR A 81 10.61 -2.36 -3.17
C TYR A 81 11.26 -3.53 -3.87
N ARG A 82 12.25 -3.26 -4.72
CA ARG A 82 13.11 -4.29 -5.28
C ARG A 82 14.47 -4.24 -4.60
N ASN A 83 14.87 -5.32 -3.91
CA ASN A 83 16.23 -5.37 -3.34
C ASN A 83 17.24 -5.26 -4.48
N ALA A 84 18.28 -4.44 -4.28
CA ALA A 84 19.43 -4.45 -5.17
C ALA A 84 20.08 -5.85 -5.14
N PRO A 85 20.53 -6.39 -6.29
CA PRO A 85 21.23 -7.66 -6.29
C PRO A 85 22.50 -7.56 -5.43
N SER A 86 22.84 -8.65 -4.73
CA SER A 86 23.97 -8.74 -3.80
C SER A 86 25.33 -8.38 -4.40
N ASN A 87 25.44 -8.36 -5.74
CA ASN A 87 26.71 -8.25 -6.45
C ASN A 87 27.08 -6.80 -6.82
N GLY A 88 26.55 -5.79 -6.12
CA GLY A 88 26.89 -4.37 -6.35
C GLY A 88 26.45 -3.79 -7.70
N GLY A 89 25.88 -4.62 -8.58
CA GLY A 89 25.33 -4.18 -9.86
C GLY A 89 24.11 -3.29 -9.64
N ARG A 90 24.14 -2.07 -10.16
CA ARG A 90 22.98 -1.17 -10.22
C ARG A 90 21.83 -1.97 -10.84
N ALA A 91 20.75 -2.21 -10.09
CA ALA A 91 19.59 -2.90 -10.62
C ALA A 91 19.12 -2.09 -11.83
N LYS A 92 19.34 -2.62 -13.05
CA LYS A 92 18.78 -2.01 -14.24
C LYS A 92 17.28 -2.01 -14.01
N ALA A 93 16.68 -0.83 -13.86
CA ALA A 93 15.25 -0.63 -13.88
C ALA A 93 14.76 -0.99 -15.29
N LYS A 94 14.76 -2.29 -15.62
CA LYS A 94 13.90 -2.80 -16.67
C LYS A 94 12.51 -2.39 -16.22
N ARG A 95 11.89 -1.46 -16.97
CA ARG A 95 10.49 -1.13 -16.85
C ARG A 95 9.73 -2.45 -17.07
N SER A 96 9.45 -3.19 -16.00
CA SER A 96 8.43 -4.22 -16.07
C SER A 96 7.13 -3.46 -16.16
N HIS A 97 6.44 -3.56 -17.29
CA HIS A 97 5.12 -2.98 -17.49
C HIS A 97 4.02 -3.67 -16.64
N GLY A 98 4.41 -4.35 -15.55
CA GLY A 98 3.54 -5.04 -14.63
C GLY A 98 4.04 -4.85 -13.20
N GLY A 99 3.11 -4.49 -12.32
CA GLY A 99 3.32 -4.51 -10.87
C GLY A 99 3.31 -5.94 -10.32
N PRO A 100 3.35 -6.11 -8.99
CA PRO A 100 3.23 -7.42 -8.36
C PRO A 100 1.90 -8.08 -8.76
N VAL A 101 1.95 -9.33 -9.23
CA VAL A 101 0.75 -10.14 -9.46
C VAL A 101 0.35 -10.78 -8.14
N LEU A 102 -0.90 -10.60 -7.74
CA LEU A 102 -1.45 -11.17 -6.52
C LEU A 102 -2.32 -12.37 -6.86
N ALA A 103 -2.09 -13.49 -6.18
CA ALA A 103 -3.04 -14.60 -6.15
C ALA A 103 -4.33 -14.14 -5.47
N GLN A 104 -5.45 -14.78 -5.80
CA GLN A 104 -6.76 -14.46 -5.24
C GLN A 104 -6.76 -14.41 -3.70
N SER A 105 -6.14 -15.39 -3.04
CA SER A 105 -6.05 -15.43 -1.58
C SER A 105 -5.31 -14.22 -0.99
N GLN A 106 -4.32 -13.69 -1.72
CA GLN A 106 -3.52 -12.54 -1.28
C GLN A 106 -4.29 -11.24 -1.44
N LEU A 107 -5.05 -11.11 -2.54
CA LEU A 107 -5.99 -10.00 -2.73
C LEU A 107 -7.04 -9.99 -1.61
N LEU A 108 -7.62 -11.14 -1.28
CA LEU A 108 -8.61 -11.24 -0.20
C LEU A 108 -8.01 -10.90 1.17
N SER A 109 -6.77 -11.35 1.46
CA SER A 109 -6.04 -10.96 2.67
C SER A 109 -5.84 -9.44 2.73
N LEU A 110 -5.40 -8.83 1.63
CA LEU A 110 -5.22 -7.38 1.54
C LEU A 110 -6.53 -6.63 1.81
N VAL A 111 -7.64 -7.07 1.20
CA VAL A 111 -8.96 -6.44 1.42
C VAL A 111 -9.37 -6.56 2.89
N ALA A 112 -9.20 -7.72 3.53
CA ALA A 112 -9.51 -7.91 4.94
C ALA A 112 -8.70 -6.95 5.84
N ARG A 113 -7.43 -6.71 5.52
CA ARG A 113 -6.59 -5.73 6.22
C ARG A 113 -7.05 -4.29 6.00
N LEU A 114 -7.46 -3.93 4.78
CA LEU A 114 -8.00 -2.61 4.47
C LEU A 114 -9.31 -2.34 5.22
N VAL A 115 -10.18 -3.34 5.36
CA VAL A 115 -11.40 -3.25 6.18
C VAL A 115 -11.05 -3.07 7.66
N SER A 116 -10.08 -3.84 8.17
CA SER A 116 -9.62 -3.74 9.57
C SER A 116 -8.95 -2.41 9.89
N ALA A 117 -8.30 -1.80 8.88
CA ALA A 117 -7.73 -0.46 8.96
C ALA A 117 -8.79 0.66 8.86
N GLY A 118 -10.05 0.34 8.62
CA GLY A 118 -11.14 1.31 8.44
C GLY A 118 -11.08 2.06 7.10
N VAL A 119 -10.25 1.62 6.15
CA VAL A 119 -10.13 2.23 4.81
C VAL A 119 -11.32 1.87 3.94
N VAL A 120 -11.85 0.65 4.11
CA VAL A 120 -13.10 0.19 3.49
C VAL A 120 -14.10 -0.04 4.60
N SER A 121 -15.28 0.55 4.51
CA SER A 121 -16.29 0.31 5.53
C SER A 121 -16.80 -1.14 5.45
N ASN A 122 -17.07 -1.75 6.61
CA ASN A 122 -17.67 -3.08 6.69
C ASN A 122 -19.03 -3.16 5.97
N ARG A 123 -19.70 -2.02 5.77
CA ARG A 123 -20.95 -1.94 5.02
C ARG A 123 -20.67 -2.04 3.52
N ASP A 124 -19.80 -1.20 2.98
CA ASP A 124 -19.47 -1.19 1.55
C ASP A 124 -18.92 -2.53 1.10
N TRP A 125 -18.08 -3.16 1.94
CA TRP A 125 -17.58 -4.50 1.68
C TRP A 125 -18.70 -5.55 1.61
N ARG A 126 -19.63 -5.54 2.58
CA ARG A 126 -20.77 -6.47 2.59
C ARG A 126 -21.71 -6.22 1.41
N ASP A 127 -21.92 -4.96 1.03
CA ASP A 127 -22.79 -4.60 -0.08
C ASP A 127 -22.19 -5.04 -1.42
N LEU A 128 -20.86 -4.93 -1.61
CA LEU A 128 -20.13 -5.51 -2.74
C LEU A 128 -20.27 -7.04 -2.83
N LEU A 129 -20.18 -7.74 -1.70
CA LEU A 129 -20.36 -9.21 -1.66
C LEU A 129 -21.80 -9.63 -1.95
N ARG A 130 -22.78 -8.79 -1.65
CA ARG A 130 -24.19 -9.07 -1.93
C ARG A 130 -24.55 -8.84 -3.39
N THR A 131 -24.04 -7.77 -4.00
CA THR A 131 -24.27 -7.48 -5.42
C THR A 131 -23.58 -8.49 -6.33
N SER A 132 -22.43 -9.04 -5.94
CA SER A 132 -21.75 -10.09 -6.73
C SER A 132 -22.50 -11.44 -6.76
N ASN A 133 -23.34 -11.72 -5.75
CA ASN A 133 -24.23 -12.89 -5.72
C ASN A 133 -25.52 -12.69 -6.54
N GLN A 134 -25.77 -11.47 -7.04
CA GLN A 134 -26.88 -11.16 -7.94
C GLN A 134 -26.34 -11.00 -9.36
N ARG A 135 -25.86 -12.10 -9.95
CA ARG A 135 -25.58 -12.13 -11.38
C ARG A 135 -26.93 -12.21 -12.14
N PRO A 136 -27.24 -11.30 -13.08
CA PRO A 136 -28.37 -11.52 -13.97
C PRO A 136 -28.11 -12.79 -14.79
N ALA A 137 -29.14 -13.64 -14.87
CA ALA A 137 -29.18 -14.83 -15.69
C ALA A 137 -29.07 -14.51 -17.18
#